data_AF-A0A8T5Q094-F1
#
_entry.id   AF-A0A8T5Q094-F1
#
_cell.length_a   1.000
_cell.length_b   1.000
_cell.length_c   1.000
_cell.angle_alpha   90.00
_cell.angle_beta   90.00
_cell.angle_gamma   90.00
#
_symmetry.space_group_name_H-M   'P 1'
#
loop_
_entity.id
_entity.type
_entity.pdbx_description
1 polymer ?
#
loop_
_entity_poly.entity_id
_entity_poly.type
_entity_poly.pdbx_seq_one_letter_code
_entity_poly.pdbx_strand_id
1 'polypeptide(L)'
;MIRSGNFKMDKRRFCENLVSSSLKQMLVDGFFHADPHPANIVVLPHNRLALLDFGITGFIGENYKENMELFLLSYIDDDYEQIPDILLNLGFITEPVDTEKLKEDFMETLLDYKDTSVKDIKLSAMMSKLIITFRENKIKVPANLILLMKTLMTLESDCSLIDTELSFIQVAKPFIKKEKSRRKSPKFILRKTESYANRVLGFINQLPVQSEQAMMERKGTAMTVQAIDKDVKNLGVSINRLSSNLILGFIVVALIIGSVLMMPYSSNLLLGMPMYSFVYLMLAVVLMFYILFSNIHKTGYGGS
;
A
#
# COMPACT_ATOMS: atom_id res chain seq x y z
N MET A 1 -35.73 -11.45 4.31
CA MET A 1 -35.97 -12.63 5.18
C MET A 1 -34.73 -13.51 5.11
N ILE A 2 -33.91 -13.55 6.16
CA ILE A 2 -32.69 -14.40 6.19
C ILE A 2 -33.13 -15.85 6.36
N ARG A 3 -32.61 -16.75 5.50
CA ARG A 3 -32.87 -18.18 5.61
C ARG A 3 -31.99 -18.76 6.72
N SER A 4 -32.51 -18.90 7.94
CA SER A 4 -31.90 -19.78 8.94
C SER A 4 -32.50 -21.17 8.80
N GLY A 5 -31.70 -22.22 8.99
CA GLY A 5 -32.26 -23.56 9.24
C GLY A 5 -33.10 -23.59 10.52
N ASN A 6 -33.48 -24.79 11.00
CA ASN A 6 -34.28 -25.04 12.20
C ASN A 6 -33.65 -24.59 13.55
N PHE A 7 -32.84 -23.53 13.57
CA PHE A 7 -32.17 -23.00 14.77
C PHE A 7 -32.27 -21.47 14.83
N LYS A 8 -32.30 -20.93 16.04
CA LYS A 8 -32.42 -19.49 16.30
C LYS A 8 -31.10 -18.78 15.97
N MET A 9 -31.14 -17.85 15.02
CA MET A 9 -29.99 -17.03 14.62
C MET A 9 -29.66 -16.01 15.73
N ASP A 10 -28.38 -15.90 16.08
CA ASP A 10 -27.86 -14.79 16.87
C ASP A 10 -27.56 -13.63 15.91
N LYS A 11 -28.40 -12.60 15.96
CA LYS A 11 -28.35 -11.44 15.06
C LYS A 11 -27.00 -10.72 15.12
N ARG A 12 -26.49 -10.47 16.32
CA ARG A 12 -25.24 -9.76 16.53
C ARG A 12 -24.07 -10.57 15.98
N ARG A 13 -24.03 -11.86 16.33
CA ARG A 13 -22.97 -12.76 15.87
C ARG A 13 -23.00 -13.00 14.36
N PHE A 14 -24.19 -13.00 13.76
CA PHE A 14 -24.36 -13.02 12.31
C PHE A 14 -23.68 -11.81 11.65
N CYS A 15 -23.99 -10.59 12.11
CA CYS A 15 -23.38 -9.37 11.58
C CYS A 15 -21.87 -9.34 11.82
N GLU A 16 -21.40 -9.73 13.00
CA GLU A 16 -19.96 -9.83 13.31
C GLU A 16 -19.22 -10.78 12.35
N ASN A 17 -19.80 -11.95 12.08
CA ASN A 17 -19.24 -12.92 11.15
C ASN A 17 -19.27 -12.41 9.70
N LEU A 18 -20.35 -11.74 9.30
CA LEU A 18 -20.53 -11.24 7.94
C LEU A 18 -19.55 -10.10 7.64
N VAL A 19 -19.43 -9.14 8.55
CA VAL A 19 -18.46 -8.04 8.45
C VAL A 19 -17.03 -8.59 8.45
N SER A 20 -16.69 -9.49 9.38
CA SER A 20 -15.35 -10.08 9.45
C SER A 20 -14.99 -10.88 8.18
N SER A 21 -15.93 -11.66 7.65
CA SER A 21 -15.75 -12.40 6.39
C SER A 21 -15.50 -11.46 5.22
N SER A 22 -16.29 -10.39 5.13
CA SER A 22 -16.20 -9.41 4.04
C SER A 22 -14.90 -8.61 4.10
N LEU A 23 -14.51 -8.15 5.29
CA LEU A 23 -13.23 -7.45 5.48
C LEU A 23 -12.03 -8.35 5.18
N LYS A 24 -12.11 -9.65 5.49
CA LYS A 24 -11.07 -10.62 5.10
C LYS A 24 -10.97 -10.74 3.58
N GLN A 25 -12.10 -10.93 2.90
CA GLN A 25 -12.15 -11.02 1.45
C GLN A 25 -11.53 -9.78 0.78
N MET A 26 -11.86 -8.58 1.29
CA MET A 26 -11.35 -7.32 0.77
C MET A 26 -9.87 -7.09 1.11
N LEU A 27 -9.52 -7.07 2.40
CA LEU A 27 -8.21 -6.60 2.89
C LEU A 27 -7.11 -7.68 2.86
N VAL A 28 -7.50 -8.95 2.88
CA VAL A 28 -6.56 -10.08 2.91
C VAL A 28 -6.51 -10.75 1.55
N ASP A 29 -7.66 -11.28 1.11
CA ASP A 29 -7.72 -12.13 -0.08
C ASP A 29 -7.64 -11.27 -1.37
N GLY A 30 -8.14 -10.04 -1.35
CA GLY A 30 -8.20 -9.14 -2.51
C GLY A 30 -9.26 -9.51 -3.55
N PHE A 31 -10.09 -10.49 -3.22
CA PHE A 31 -11.23 -10.93 -3.99
C PHE A 31 -12.43 -10.97 -3.06
N PHE A 32 -13.50 -10.28 -3.43
CA PHE A 32 -14.65 -10.09 -2.56
C PHE A 32 -15.98 -10.27 -3.28
N HIS A 33 -16.95 -10.83 -2.55
CA HIS A 33 -18.33 -10.82 -2.99
C HIS A 33 -18.88 -9.40 -2.84
N ALA A 34 -19.24 -8.79 -3.96
CA ALA A 34 -19.58 -7.38 -4.03
C ALA A 34 -21.05 -7.06 -3.75
N ASP A 35 -21.87 -8.09 -3.55
CA ASP A 35 -23.30 -7.96 -3.23
C ASP A 35 -23.73 -9.02 -2.20
N PRO A 36 -23.23 -8.93 -0.95
CA PRO A 36 -23.51 -9.89 0.11
C PRO A 36 -24.92 -9.67 0.71
N HIS A 37 -25.91 -9.47 -0.15
CA HIS A 37 -27.29 -9.24 0.25
C HIS A 37 -27.77 -10.43 1.13
N PRO A 38 -28.47 -10.18 2.25
CA PRO A 38 -28.98 -11.23 3.14
C PRO A 38 -29.83 -12.32 2.47
N ALA A 39 -30.36 -12.09 1.26
CA ALA A 39 -31.08 -13.09 0.47
C ALA A 39 -30.17 -14.19 -0.07
N ASN A 40 -28.89 -13.88 -0.31
CA ASN A 40 -27.86 -14.77 -0.83
C ASN A 40 -27.06 -15.46 0.29
N ILE A 41 -27.48 -15.31 1.55
CA ILE A 41 -26.77 -15.84 2.71
C ILE A 41 -27.69 -16.78 3.49
N VAL A 42 -27.21 -18.00 3.70
CA VAL A 42 -27.82 -18.98 4.59
C VAL A 42 -27.02 -19.06 5.86
N VAL A 43 -27.72 -18.96 6.99
CA VAL A 43 -27.09 -19.22 8.29
C VAL A 43 -27.11 -20.73 8.51
N LEU A 44 -25.94 -21.27 8.82
CA LEU A 44 -25.69 -22.66 9.21
C LEU A 44 -25.49 -22.77 10.73
N PRO A 45 -25.58 -23.99 11.32
CA PRO A 45 -25.33 -24.19 12.74
C PRO A 45 -24.02 -23.54 13.21
N HIS A 46 -24.05 -23.00 14.42
CA HIS A 46 -22.98 -22.18 15.02
C HIS A 46 -22.76 -20.80 14.34
N ASN A 47 -23.82 -20.21 13.76
CA ASN A 47 -23.77 -18.92 13.05
C ASN A 47 -22.74 -18.90 11.90
N ARG A 48 -22.44 -20.06 11.32
CA ARG A 48 -21.62 -20.14 10.12
C ARG A 48 -22.40 -19.58 8.93
N LEU A 49 -21.72 -18.95 8.00
CA LEU A 49 -22.33 -18.32 6.84
C LEU A 49 -22.07 -19.17 5.61
N ALA A 50 -23.13 -19.50 4.87
CA ALA A 50 -23.04 -20.06 3.54
C ALA A 50 -23.48 -19.02 2.52
N LEU A 51 -22.57 -18.61 1.65
CA LEU A 51 -22.83 -17.71 0.53
C LEU A 51 -23.35 -18.54 -0.63
N LEU A 52 -24.52 -18.18 -1.16
CA LEU A 52 -25.20 -18.92 -2.22
C LEU A 52 -24.87 -18.41 -3.62
N ASP A 53 -24.65 -17.10 -3.74
CA ASP A 53 -24.44 -16.41 -5.01
C ASP A 53 -23.06 -15.76 -5.04
N PHE A 54 -22.45 -15.75 -6.21
CA PHE A 54 -21.19 -15.07 -6.51
C PHE A 54 -21.29 -14.32 -7.85
N GLY A 55 -22.49 -13.96 -8.30
CA GLY A 55 -22.73 -13.28 -9.57
C GLY A 55 -22.10 -11.88 -9.66
N ILE A 56 -21.93 -11.19 -8.52
CA ILE A 56 -21.21 -9.92 -8.44
C ILE A 56 -20.02 -10.06 -7.50
N THR A 57 -18.83 -10.05 -8.07
CA THR A 57 -17.55 -10.15 -7.36
C THR A 57 -16.59 -9.06 -7.84
N GLY A 58 -15.76 -8.56 -6.94
CA GLY A 58 -14.72 -7.59 -7.25
C GLY A 58 -13.32 -8.09 -6.91
N PHE A 59 -12.32 -7.47 -7.53
CA PHE A 59 -10.91 -7.72 -7.25
C PHE A 59 -10.16 -6.42 -7.01
N ILE A 60 -9.29 -6.38 -6.01
CA ILE A 60 -8.40 -5.26 -5.75
C ILE A 60 -6.95 -5.72 -5.60
N GLY A 61 -6.04 -4.98 -6.26
CA GLY A 61 -4.61 -5.22 -6.17
C GLY A 61 -4.04 -4.91 -4.79
N GLU A 62 -2.82 -5.40 -4.52
CA GLU A 62 -2.16 -5.24 -3.21
C GLU A 62 -2.02 -3.77 -2.78
N ASN A 63 -1.67 -2.87 -3.71
CA ASN A 63 -1.53 -1.44 -3.42
C ASN A 63 -2.85 -0.83 -2.90
N TYR A 64 -3.99 -1.22 -3.47
CA TYR A 64 -5.29 -0.73 -3.00
C TYR A 64 -5.64 -1.33 -1.64
N LYS A 65 -5.35 -2.62 -1.42
CA LYS A 65 -5.53 -3.25 -0.10
C LYS A 65 -4.75 -2.54 0.99
N GLU A 66 -3.49 -2.20 0.73
CA GLU A 66 -2.62 -1.52 1.69
C GLU A 66 -3.11 -0.11 2.00
N ASN A 67 -3.46 0.68 0.98
CA ASN A 67 -4.02 2.02 1.18
C ASN A 67 -5.36 1.97 1.91
N MET A 68 -6.23 1.01 1.59
CA MET A 68 -7.51 0.84 2.29
C MET A 68 -7.35 0.44 3.75
N GLU A 69 -6.42 -0.48 4.04
CA GLU A 69 -6.10 -0.86 5.41
C GLU A 69 -5.56 0.33 6.19
N LEU A 70 -4.65 1.11 5.58
CA LEU A 70 -4.09 2.30 6.18
C LEU A 70 -5.17 3.36 6.44
N PHE A 71 -6.06 3.61 5.48
CA PHE A 71 -7.22 4.49 5.65
C PHE A 71 -8.06 4.10 6.88
N LEU A 72 -8.44 2.82 6.97
CA LEU A 72 -9.28 2.33 8.06
C LEU A 72 -8.56 2.41 9.41
N LEU A 73 -7.25 2.16 9.44
CA LEU A 73 -6.44 2.27 10.65
C LEU A 73 -6.28 3.70 11.12
N SER A 74 -5.93 4.61 10.22
CA SER A 74 -5.83 6.05 10.47
C SER A 74 -7.14 6.58 11.03
N TYR A 75 -8.27 6.19 10.44
CA TYR A 75 -9.58 6.57 10.94
C TYR A 75 -9.88 6.01 12.34
N ILE A 76 -9.53 4.75 12.62
CA ILE A 76 -9.80 4.09 13.92
C ILE A 76 -8.93 4.61 15.06
N ASP A 77 -7.71 5.03 14.74
CA ASP A 77 -6.70 5.53 15.66
C ASP A 77 -6.74 7.09 15.77
N ASP A 78 -7.78 7.73 15.21
CA ASP A 78 -8.00 9.19 15.18
C ASP A 78 -6.85 10.00 14.54
N ASP A 79 -6.10 9.36 13.65
CA ASP A 79 -4.95 9.91 12.92
C ASP A 79 -5.41 10.42 11.54
N TYR A 80 -6.16 11.52 11.56
CA TYR A 80 -6.78 12.08 10.36
C TYR A 80 -5.78 12.76 9.42
N GLU A 81 -4.62 13.20 9.91
CA GLU A 81 -3.64 13.98 9.13
C GLU A 81 -3.11 13.24 7.90
N GLN A 82 -2.99 11.91 7.99
CA GLN A 82 -2.47 11.09 6.89
C GLN A 82 -3.56 10.64 5.90
N ILE A 83 -4.84 10.77 6.25
CA ILE A 83 -5.95 10.28 5.43
C ILE A 83 -6.01 10.93 4.04
N PRO A 84 -5.82 12.26 3.89
CA PRO A 84 -5.80 12.88 2.57
C PRO A 84 -4.76 12.29 1.62
N ASP A 85 -3.54 12.06 2.10
CA ASP A 85 -2.46 11.44 1.31
C ASP A 85 -2.81 10.01 0.88
N ILE A 86 -3.48 9.25 1.75
CA ILE A 86 -3.95 7.90 1.44
C ILE A 86 -5.06 7.94 0.37
N LEU A 87 -6.00 8.87 0.48
CA LEU A 87 -7.10 9.04 -0.47
C LEU A 87 -6.60 9.44 -1.86
N LEU A 88 -5.55 10.28 -1.93
CA LEU A 88 -4.85 10.60 -3.17
C LEU A 88 -4.28 9.36 -3.87
N ASN A 89 -3.73 8.42 -3.09
CA ASN A 89 -3.17 7.17 -3.62
C ASN A 89 -4.23 6.16 -4.10
N LEU A 90 -5.49 6.32 -3.68
CA LEU A 90 -6.60 5.45 -4.07
C LEU A 90 -7.24 5.85 -5.40
N GLY A 91 -7.09 7.10 -5.82
CA GLY A 91 -7.63 7.64 -7.05
C GLY A 91 -6.57 7.88 -8.13
N PHE A 92 -7.03 8.19 -9.33
CA PHE A 92 -6.19 8.72 -10.40
C PHE A 92 -6.57 10.17 -10.65
N ILE A 93 -5.58 11.06 -10.49
CA ILE A 93 -5.71 12.46 -10.85
C ILE A 93 -5.75 12.55 -12.39
N THR A 94 -6.81 13.14 -12.94
CA THR A 94 -7.01 13.19 -14.41
C THR A 94 -6.74 14.54 -15.05
N GLU A 95 -6.57 15.58 -14.24
CA GLU A 95 -6.25 16.95 -14.66
C GLU A 95 -5.21 17.53 -13.69
N PRO A 96 -4.54 18.65 -14.01
CA PRO A 96 -3.73 19.35 -13.03
C PRO A 96 -4.63 19.83 -11.87
N VAL A 97 -4.37 19.35 -10.66
CA VAL A 97 -5.13 19.72 -9.45
C VAL A 97 -4.15 20.29 -8.43
N ASP A 98 -4.61 21.30 -7.70
CA ASP A 98 -3.93 21.77 -6.49
C ASP A 98 -4.05 20.68 -5.42
N THR A 99 -2.93 20.00 -5.16
CA THR A 99 -2.89 18.88 -4.21
C THR A 99 -3.13 19.32 -2.78
N GLU A 100 -2.75 20.55 -2.41
CA GLU A 100 -2.95 21.05 -1.05
C GLU A 100 -4.43 21.36 -0.83
N LYS A 101 -5.06 22.07 -1.76
CA LYS A 101 -6.51 22.30 -1.72
C LYS A 101 -7.31 20.99 -1.68
N LEU A 102 -6.89 20.00 -2.45
CA LEU A 102 -7.53 18.69 -2.46
C LEU A 102 -7.42 17.98 -1.10
N LYS A 103 -6.27 18.13 -0.43
CA LYS A 103 -6.12 17.59 0.93
C LYS A 103 -7.03 18.31 1.92
N GLU A 104 -7.18 19.63 1.80
CA GLU A 104 -8.11 20.41 2.60
C GLU A 104 -9.56 19.93 2.41
N ASP A 105 -10.01 19.72 1.17
CA ASP A 105 -11.36 19.22 0.88
C ASP A 105 -11.63 17.83 1.49
N PHE A 106 -10.63 16.94 1.44
CA PHE A 106 -10.71 15.63 2.11
C PHE A 106 -10.73 15.76 3.63
N MET A 107 -9.91 16.64 4.21
CA MET A 107 -9.92 16.90 5.64
C MET A 107 -11.26 17.45 6.10
N GLU A 108 -11.82 18.43 5.39
CA GLU A 108 -13.14 19.00 5.70
C GLU A 108 -14.22 17.91 5.70
N THR A 109 -14.20 17.04 4.68
CA THR A 109 -15.10 15.88 4.58
C THR A 109 -15.01 14.94 5.80
N LEU A 110 -13.82 14.80 6.39
CA LEU A 110 -13.57 13.90 7.52
C LEU A 110 -13.84 14.57 8.87
N LEU A 111 -13.65 15.89 8.98
CA LEU A 111 -13.91 16.68 10.19
C LEU A 111 -15.37 16.60 10.62
N ASP A 112 -16.31 16.50 9.67
CA ASP A 112 -17.74 16.26 9.94
C ASP A 112 -17.97 15.01 10.82
N TYR A 113 -17.05 14.04 10.79
CA TYR A 113 -17.15 12.78 11.52
C TYR A 113 -16.21 12.68 12.72
N LYS A 114 -15.29 13.65 12.91
CA LYS A 114 -14.24 13.60 13.94
C LYS A 114 -14.80 13.61 15.37
N ASP A 115 -15.80 14.45 15.63
CA ASP A 115 -16.42 14.57 16.95
C ASP A 115 -17.62 13.61 17.14
N THR A 116 -17.90 12.79 16.12
CA THR A 116 -18.98 11.80 16.19
C THR A 116 -18.47 10.55 16.89
N SER A 117 -19.18 10.09 17.92
CA SER A 117 -18.90 8.80 18.55
C SER A 117 -18.89 7.68 17.51
N VAL A 118 -17.94 6.74 17.64
CA VAL A 118 -17.83 5.55 16.76
C VAL A 118 -19.15 4.76 16.68
N LYS A 119 -20.03 4.89 17.67
CA LYS A 119 -21.38 4.27 17.65
C LYS A 119 -22.33 4.92 16.65
N ASP A 120 -22.18 6.22 16.43
CA ASP A 120 -23.13 7.05 15.69
C ASP A 120 -22.63 7.38 14.28
N ILE A 121 -21.37 7.06 13.97
CA ILE A 121 -20.81 7.21 12.63
C ILE A 121 -21.50 6.24 11.66
N LYS A 122 -22.11 6.82 10.62
CA LYS A 122 -22.63 6.09 9.47
C LYS A 122 -21.56 5.97 8.39
N LEU A 123 -20.99 4.78 8.23
CA LEU A 123 -19.97 4.48 7.23
C LEU A 123 -20.46 4.85 5.82
N SER A 124 -21.72 4.57 5.52
CA SER A 124 -22.34 4.85 4.24
C SER A 124 -22.43 6.32 3.90
N ALA A 125 -22.72 7.17 4.89
CA ALA A 125 -22.72 8.61 4.70
C ALA A 125 -21.30 9.12 4.39
N MET A 126 -20.31 8.68 5.17
CA MET A 126 -18.90 9.04 4.96
C MET A 126 -18.41 8.59 3.58
N MET A 127 -18.65 7.32 3.19
CA MET A 127 -18.25 6.80 1.88
C MET A 127 -18.94 7.53 0.73
N SER A 128 -20.22 7.88 0.88
CA SER A 128 -20.95 8.66 -0.14
C SER A 128 -20.35 10.04 -0.31
N LYS A 129 -20.02 10.73 0.80
CA LYS A 129 -19.39 12.04 0.76
C LYS A 129 -18.00 11.97 0.12
N LEU A 130 -17.19 10.97 0.46
CA LEU A 130 -15.88 10.75 -0.19
C LEU A 130 -16.01 10.56 -1.70
N ILE A 131 -16.99 9.77 -2.18
CA ILE A 131 -17.24 9.60 -3.62
C ILE A 131 -17.59 10.94 -4.29
N ILE A 132 -18.37 11.79 -3.61
CA ILE A 132 -18.69 13.13 -4.09
C ILE A 132 -17.43 14.01 -4.15
N THR A 133 -16.62 14.03 -3.08
CA THR A 133 -15.36 14.79 -3.00
C THR A 133 -14.39 14.39 -4.10
N PHE A 134 -14.24 13.07 -4.36
CA PHE A 134 -13.44 12.57 -5.50
C PHE A 134 -13.94 13.14 -6.83
N ARG A 135 -15.26 13.13 -7.05
CA ARG A 135 -15.87 13.60 -8.30
C ARG A 135 -15.73 15.11 -8.48
N GLU A 136 -15.98 15.90 -7.43
CA GLU A 136 -15.85 17.36 -7.45
C GLU A 136 -14.40 17.80 -7.76
N ASN A 137 -13.44 17.03 -7.25
CA ASN A 137 -12.01 17.24 -7.51
C ASN A 137 -11.47 16.53 -8.77
N LYS A 138 -12.36 16.02 -9.63
CA LYS A 138 -11.98 15.38 -10.92
C LYS A 138 -11.01 14.20 -10.77
N ILE A 139 -11.10 13.50 -9.65
CA ILE A 139 -10.33 12.29 -9.38
C ILE A 139 -11.16 11.10 -9.84
N LYS A 140 -10.60 10.31 -10.76
CA LYS A 140 -11.23 9.07 -11.20
C LYS A 140 -10.85 7.95 -10.26
N VAL A 141 -11.85 7.39 -9.60
CA VAL A 141 -11.69 6.22 -8.74
C VAL A 141 -11.86 4.94 -9.57
N PRO A 142 -11.00 3.92 -9.40
CA PRO A 142 -11.17 2.64 -10.07
C PRO A 142 -12.54 2.01 -9.81
N ALA A 143 -13.13 1.38 -10.83
CA ALA A 143 -14.45 0.77 -10.73
C ALA A 143 -14.55 -0.28 -9.60
N ASN A 144 -13.52 -1.12 -9.43
CA ASN A 144 -13.50 -2.11 -8.35
C ASN A 144 -13.42 -1.49 -6.94
N LEU A 145 -12.84 -0.29 -6.81
CA LEU A 145 -12.81 0.41 -5.54
C LEU A 145 -14.17 1.05 -5.23
N ILE A 146 -14.85 1.62 -6.22
CA ILE A 146 -16.25 2.07 -6.09
C ILE A 146 -17.16 0.89 -5.72
N LEU A 147 -16.97 -0.26 -6.37
CA LEU A 147 -17.72 -1.47 -6.07
C LEU A 147 -17.50 -1.90 -4.61
N LEU A 148 -16.25 -1.90 -4.16
CA LEU A 148 -15.91 -2.22 -2.76
C LEU A 148 -16.58 -1.24 -1.78
N MET A 149 -16.48 0.07 -2.03
CA MET A 149 -17.14 1.08 -1.19
C MET A 149 -18.65 0.81 -1.11
N LYS A 150 -19.31 0.55 -2.24
CA LYS A 150 -20.73 0.16 -2.27
C LYS A 150 -20.99 -1.10 -1.45
N THR A 151 -20.16 -2.13 -1.56
CA THR A 151 -20.31 -3.36 -0.78
C THR A 151 -20.24 -3.09 0.73
N LEU A 152 -19.32 -2.24 1.18
CA LEU A 152 -19.24 -1.82 2.59
C LEU A 152 -20.50 -1.07 3.04
N MET A 153 -21.05 -0.19 2.19
CA MET A 153 -22.30 0.52 2.46
C MET A 153 -23.49 -0.44 2.59
N THR A 154 -23.59 -1.42 1.69
CA THR A 154 -24.63 -2.44 1.73
C THR A 154 -24.51 -3.28 3.00
N LEU A 155 -23.30 -3.72 3.35
CA LEU A 155 -23.04 -4.48 4.57
C LEU A 155 -23.44 -3.73 5.83
N GLU A 156 -23.09 -2.44 5.94
CA GLU A 156 -23.54 -1.60 7.05
C GLU A 156 -25.06 -1.55 7.09
N SER A 157 -25.70 -1.20 5.97
CA SER A 157 -27.16 -1.05 5.90
C SER A 157 -27.88 -2.33 6.30
N ASP A 158 -27.46 -3.48 5.76
CA ASP A 158 -28.03 -4.79 6.07
C ASP A 158 -27.85 -5.16 7.55
N CYS A 159 -26.66 -4.94 8.10
CA CYS A 159 -26.39 -5.22 9.52
C CYS A 159 -27.22 -4.32 10.45
N SER A 160 -27.37 -3.02 10.10
CA SER A 160 -28.19 -2.08 10.86
C SER A 160 -29.69 -2.40 10.81
N LEU A 161 -30.18 -3.04 9.74
CA LEU A 161 -31.56 -3.55 9.67
C LEU A 161 -31.78 -4.78 10.57
N ILE A 162 -30.74 -5.58 10.80
CA ILE A 162 -30.80 -6.81 11.59
C ILE A 162 -30.65 -6.53 13.09
N ASP A 163 -29.68 -5.68 13.43
CA ASP A 163 -29.32 -5.26 14.78
C ASP A 163 -29.12 -3.73 14.81
N THR A 164 -30.12 -3.02 15.33
CA THR A 164 -30.20 -1.55 15.32
C THR A 164 -29.20 -0.89 16.26
N GLU A 165 -28.65 -1.62 17.23
CA GLU A 165 -27.64 -1.09 18.17
C GLU A 165 -26.21 -1.33 17.70
N LEU A 166 -26.04 -2.03 16.57
CA LEU A 166 -24.74 -2.43 16.06
C LEU A 166 -24.09 -1.28 15.26
N SER A 167 -22.91 -0.86 15.71
CA SER A 167 -22.01 -0.01 14.92
C SER A 167 -21.08 -0.85 14.05
N PHE A 168 -21.10 -0.63 12.74
CA PHE A 168 -20.21 -1.30 11.80
C PHE A 168 -18.74 -1.09 12.16
N ILE A 169 -18.36 0.15 12.52
CA ILE A 169 -16.96 0.48 12.85
C ILE A 169 -16.51 -0.27 14.10
N GLN A 170 -17.39 -0.44 15.09
CA GLN A 170 -17.06 -1.23 16.29
C GLN A 170 -16.82 -2.69 15.98
N VAL A 171 -17.59 -3.27 15.04
CA VAL A 171 -17.43 -4.64 14.59
C VAL A 171 -16.17 -4.82 13.74
N ALA A 172 -15.84 -3.83 12.90
CA ALA A 172 -14.68 -3.84 12.03
C ALA A 172 -13.35 -3.65 12.79
N LYS A 173 -13.36 -2.81 13.84
CA LYS A 173 -12.17 -2.44 14.63
C LYS A 173 -11.32 -3.63 15.13
N PRO A 174 -11.88 -4.67 15.78
CA PRO A 174 -11.09 -5.82 16.23
C PRO A 174 -10.46 -6.59 15.06
N PHE A 175 -11.16 -6.73 13.93
CA PHE A 175 -10.62 -7.37 12.74
C PHE A 175 -9.39 -6.59 12.22
N ILE A 176 -9.55 -5.29 12.00
CA ILE A 176 -8.49 -4.44 11.43
C ILE A 176 -7.26 -4.40 12.35
N LYS A 177 -7.44 -4.28 13.68
CA LYS A 177 -6.33 -4.33 14.64
C LYS A 177 -5.59 -5.67 14.65
N LYS A 178 -6.30 -6.78 14.50
CA LYS A 178 -5.70 -8.12 14.39
C LYS A 178 -4.89 -8.27 13.10
N GLU A 179 -5.38 -7.72 12.00
CA GLU A 179 -4.67 -7.76 10.72
C GLU A 179 -3.39 -6.91 10.75
N LYS A 180 -3.45 -5.70 11.34
CA LYS A 180 -2.27 -4.85 11.60
C LYS A 180 -1.18 -5.60 12.35
N SER A 181 -1.53 -6.33 13.42
CA SER A 181 -0.55 -7.08 14.21
C SER A 181 0.04 -8.26 13.42
N ARG A 182 -0.77 -8.95 12.61
CA ARG A 182 -0.31 -10.04 11.73
C ARG A 182 0.67 -9.54 10.67
N ARG A 183 0.49 -8.34 10.12
CA ARG A 183 1.42 -7.75 9.15
C ARG A 183 2.73 -7.25 9.79
N LYS A 184 2.69 -6.81 11.05
CA LYS A 184 3.91 -6.49 11.82
C LYS A 184 4.73 -7.72 12.24
N SER A 185 4.19 -8.93 12.07
CA SER A 185 4.92 -10.14 12.43
C SER A 185 6.16 -10.34 11.55
N PRO A 186 7.31 -10.73 12.13
CA PRO A 186 8.54 -11.00 11.39
C PRO A 186 8.35 -11.99 10.23
N LYS A 187 7.42 -12.95 10.39
CA LYS A 187 7.08 -13.95 9.37
C LYS A 187 6.43 -13.32 8.14
N PHE A 188 5.59 -12.30 8.32
CA PHE A 188 4.97 -11.58 7.21
C PHE A 188 5.99 -10.74 6.46
N ILE A 189 6.85 -10.02 7.20
CA ILE A 189 7.95 -9.22 6.63
C ILE A 189 8.88 -10.12 5.82
N LEU A 190 9.33 -11.24 6.39
CA LEU A 190 10.23 -12.17 5.72
C LEU A 190 9.65 -12.70 4.40
N ARG A 191 8.38 -13.12 4.41
CA ARG A 191 7.69 -13.62 3.21
C ARG A 191 7.48 -12.52 2.17
N LYS A 192 7.21 -11.27 2.57
CA LYS A 192 7.09 -10.13 1.66
C LYS A 192 8.45 -9.80 1.05
N THR A 193 9.51 -9.78 1.85
CA THR A 193 10.90 -9.58 1.39
C THR A 193 11.33 -10.66 0.41
N GLU A 194 11.02 -11.93 0.67
CA GLU A 194 11.27 -13.03 -0.27
C GLU A 194 10.55 -12.80 -1.60
N SER A 195 9.27 -12.41 -1.56
CA SER A 195 8.53 -12.08 -2.78
C SER A 195 9.13 -10.90 -3.54
N TYR A 196 9.61 -9.85 -2.86
CA TYR A 196 10.29 -8.73 -3.54
C TYR A 196 11.64 -9.16 -4.12
N ALA A 197 12.42 -9.93 -3.36
CA ALA A 197 13.70 -10.47 -3.83
C ALA A 197 13.51 -11.33 -5.08
N ASN A 198 12.51 -12.22 -5.09
CA ASN A 198 12.18 -13.04 -6.25
C ASN A 198 11.74 -12.22 -7.47
N ARG A 199 11.02 -11.09 -7.28
CA ARG A 199 10.68 -10.18 -8.40
C ARG A 199 11.91 -9.48 -8.95
N VAL A 200 12.81 -9.02 -8.08
CA VAL A 200 14.08 -8.38 -8.48
C VAL A 200 14.97 -9.39 -9.21
N LEU A 201 15.11 -10.61 -8.68
CA LEU A 201 15.86 -11.69 -9.33
C LEU A 201 15.22 -12.08 -10.66
N GLY A 202 13.89 -12.16 -10.72
CA GLY A 202 13.15 -12.41 -11.96
C GLY A 202 13.40 -11.33 -13.01
N PHE A 203 13.40 -10.06 -12.62
CA PHE A 203 13.75 -8.95 -13.50
C PHE A 203 15.20 -9.05 -14.01
N ILE A 204 16.16 -9.31 -13.11
CA ILE A 204 17.58 -9.49 -13.47
C ILE A 204 17.75 -10.63 -14.48
N ASN A 205 17.05 -11.75 -14.26
CA ASN A 205 17.08 -12.91 -15.16
C ASN A 205 16.42 -12.65 -16.52
N GLN A 206 15.53 -11.66 -16.63
CA GLN A 206 14.84 -11.29 -17.86
C GLN A 206 15.55 -10.19 -18.67
N LEU A 207 16.48 -9.44 -18.05
CA LEU A 207 17.33 -8.45 -18.72
C LEU A 207 18.06 -9.00 -19.97
N PRO A 208 18.68 -10.21 -19.96
CA PRO A 208 19.34 -10.73 -21.15
C PRO A 208 18.36 -11.04 -22.30
N VAL A 209 17.14 -11.53 -21.99
CA VAL A 209 16.16 -11.96 -23.01
C VAL A 209 15.53 -10.76 -23.76
N GLN A 210 15.29 -9.64 -23.06
CA GLN A 210 14.74 -8.43 -23.70
C GLN A 210 15.77 -7.69 -24.57
N SER A 211 17.07 -7.81 -24.24
CA SER A 211 18.13 -7.25 -25.08
C SER A 211 18.25 -7.94 -26.44
N GLU A 212 17.97 -9.25 -26.48
CA GLU A 212 18.04 -10.06 -27.69
C GLU A 212 16.84 -9.79 -28.62
N GLN A 213 15.64 -9.62 -28.07
CA GLN A 213 14.43 -9.25 -28.84
C GLN A 213 14.50 -7.83 -29.41
N ALA A 214 15.02 -6.85 -28.65
CA ALA A 214 15.25 -5.49 -29.13
C ALA A 214 16.33 -5.44 -30.25
N MET A 215 17.27 -6.39 -30.25
CA MET A 215 18.25 -6.55 -31.35
C MET A 215 17.66 -7.26 -32.58
N MET A 216 16.67 -8.14 -32.40
CA MET A 216 15.97 -8.81 -33.52
C MET A 216 14.95 -7.89 -34.21
N GLU A 217 14.20 -7.06 -33.47
CA GLU A 217 13.25 -6.08 -34.06
C GLU A 217 13.96 -4.99 -34.88
N ARG A 218 15.22 -4.66 -34.55
CA ARG A 218 16.02 -3.70 -35.34
C ARG A 218 16.50 -4.22 -36.70
N LYS A 219 16.39 -5.52 -36.98
CA LYS A 219 16.79 -6.08 -38.29
C LYS A 219 15.67 -6.13 -39.33
N GLY A 220 14.44 -5.74 -38.97
CA GLY A 220 13.31 -5.96 -39.87
C GLY A 220 12.17 -4.97 -39.72
N THR A 221 12.44 -3.66 -39.66
CA THR A 221 11.57 -2.60 -40.22
C THR A 221 12.12 -1.22 -39.85
N ALA A 222 12.57 -0.47 -40.85
CA ALA A 222 12.69 0.97 -40.72
C ALA A 222 11.28 1.56 -40.76
N MET A 223 10.69 1.92 -39.62
CA MET A 223 9.57 2.87 -39.57
C MET A 223 9.40 3.47 -38.17
N THR A 224 9.69 4.78 -38.09
CA THR A 224 9.11 5.79 -37.19
C THR A 224 8.64 5.36 -35.79
N VAL A 225 9.50 5.56 -34.78
CA VAL A 225 9.07 5.76 -33.38
C VAL A 225 9.83 6.95 -32.79
N GLN A 226 9.53 8.15 -33.30
CA GLN A 226 9.80 9.40 -32.58
C GLN A 226 8.63 9.64 -31.60
N ALA A 227 8.67 9.05 -30.39
CA ALA A 227 7.86 9.50 -29.24
C ALA A 227 8.13 8.75 -27.91
N ILE A 228 8.86 7.63 -27.89
CA ILE A 228 9.01 6.80 -26.66
C ILE A 228 10.46 6.83 -26.10
N ASP A 229 11.40 7.47 -26.79
CA ASP A 229 12.84 7.36 -26.47
C ASP A 229 13.38 8.40 -25.47
N LYS A 230 12.56 9.36 -25.00
CA LYS A 230 13.01 10.39 -24.02
C LYS A 230 12.76 9.98 -22.57
N ASP A 231 11.57 9.46 -22.25
CA ASP A 231 11.20 9.16 -20.86
C ASP A 231 11.75 7.81 -20.38
N VAL A 232 11.80 6.79 -21.24
CA VAL A 232 12.38 5.47 -20.91
C VAL A 232 13.89 5.57 -20.71
N LYS A 233 14.57 6.44 -21.47
CA LYS A 233 16.01 6.67 -21.40
C LYS A 233 16.40 7.47 -20.14
N ASN A 234 15.55 8.42 -19.73
CA ASN A 234 15.70 9.16 -18.47
C ASN A 234 15.43 8.27 -17.24
N LEU A 235 14.49 7.32 -17.33
CA LEU A 235 14.25 6.29 -16.30
C LEU A 235 15.43 5.33 -16.16
N GLY A 236 15.99 4.81 -17.26
CA GLY A 236 17.15 3.91 -17.22
C GLY A 236 18.42 4.56 -16.66
N VAL A 237 18.66 5.83 -17.01
CA VAL A 237 19.80 6.60 -16.47
C VAL A 237 19.60 6.94 -14.99
N SER A 238 18.38 7.19 -14.54
CA SER A 238 18.07 7.45 -13.11
C SER A 238 18.14 6.18 -12.26
N ILE A 239 17.71 5.04 -12.79
CA ILE A 239 17.79 3.74 -12.12
C ILE A 239 19.26 3.27 -11.96
N ASN A 240 20.10 3.43 -12.99
CA ASN A 240 21.53 3.11 -12.87
C ASN A 240 22.26 4.02 -11.86
N ARG A 241 21.82 5.28 -11.72
CA ARG A 241 22.37 6.22 -10.72
C ARG A 241 21.95 5.84 -9.30
N LEU A 242 20.69 5.44 -9.10
CA LEU A 242 20.21 4.93 -7.82
C LEU A 242 20.89 3.61 -7.42
N SER A 243 21.02 2.67 -8.37
CA SER A 243 21.69 1.38 -8.13
C SER A 243 23.16 1.56 -7.75
N SER A 244 23.89 2.43 -8.45
CA SER A 244 25.31 2.67 -8.16
C SER A 244 25.51 3.34 -6.79
N ASN A 245 24.65 4.30 -6.43
CA ASN A 245 24.73 4.99 -5.14
C ASN A 245 24.36 4.07 -3.97
N LEU A 246 23.45 3.13 -4.16
CA LEU A 246 23.11 2.13 -3.14
C LEU A 246 24.26 1.15 -2.89
N ILE A 247 24.89 0.62 -3.95
CA ILE A 247 26.04 -0.28 -3.83
C ILE A 247 27.20 0.41 -3.11
N LEU A 248 27.52 1.65 -3.50
CA LEU A 248 28.55 2.46 -2.85
C LEU A 248 28.18 2.77 -1.39
N GLY A 249 26.91 3.04 -1.09
CA GLY A 249 26.40 3.21 0.26
C GLY A 249 26.59 1.95 1.13
N PHE A 250 26.29 0.76 0.59
CA PHE A 250 26.53 -0.51 1.27
C PHE A 250 28.02 -0.76 1.54
N ILE A 251 28.91 -0.40 0.60
CA ILE A 251 30.36 -0.48 0.79
C ILE A 251 30.82 0.45 1.92
N VAL A 252 30.31 1.69 1.98
CA VAL A 252 30.61 2.63 3.07
C VAL A 252 30.17 2.08 4.42
N VAL A 253 28.96 1.52 4.52
CA VAL A 253 28.48 0.87 5.76
C VAL A 253 29.37 -0.31 6.15
N ALA A 254 29.77 -1.16 5.19
CA ALA A 254 30.67 -2.27 5.44
C ALA A 254 32.06 -1.81 5.93
N LEU A 255 32.59 -0.72 5.40
CA LEU A 255 33.85 -0.12 5.85
C LEU A 255 33.75 0.47 7.26
N ILE A 256 32.63 1.12 7.60
CA ILE A 256 32.39 1.63 8.96
C ILE A 256 32.31 0.46 9.96
N ILE A 257 31.56 -0.59 9.63
CA ILE A 257 31.48 -1.80 10.47
C ILE A 257 32.86 -2.45 10.59
N GLY A 258 33.61 -2.57 9.49
CA GLY A 258 34.98 -3.09 9.47
C GLY A 258 35.94 -2.27 10.35
N SER A 259 35.81 -0.94 10.36
CA SER A 259 36.58 -0.06 11.25
C SER A 259 36.34 -0.39 12.73
N VAL A 260 35.08 -0.57 13.13
CA VAL A 260 34.71 -0.90 14.51
C VAL A 260 35.19 -2.30 14.89
N LEU A 261 35.04 -3.29 14.01
CA LEU A 261 35.47 -4.68 14.28
C LEU A 261 36.98 -4.84 14.40
N MET A 262 37.77 -3.98 13.75
CA MET A 262 39.24 -4.02 13.80
C MET A 262 39.84 -3.30 15.03
N MET A 263 39.01 -2.61 15.81
CA MET A 263 39.43 -1.87 17.00
C MET A 263 40.16 -2.72 18.05
N PRO A 264 39.81 -4.01 18.30
CA PRO A 264 40.52 -4.85 19.26
C PRO A 264 41.84 -5.43 18.76
N TYR A 265 42.13 -5.36 17.45
CA TYR A 265 43.17 -6.18 16.81
C TYR A 265 44.50 -5.46 16.56
N SER A 266 44.59 -4.16 16.86
CA SER A 266 45.79 -3.36 16.55
C SER A 266 46.29 -2.61 17.79
N SER A 267 47.52 -2.89 18.21
CA SER A 267 48.22 -2.17 19.28
C SER A 267 48.81 -0.82 18.84
N ASN A 268 49.02 -0.63 17.54
CA ASN A 268 49.58 0.60 16.98
C ASN A 268 48.50 1.67 16.90
N LEU A 269 48.68 2.74 17.67
CA LEU A 269 47.73 3.85 17.74
C LEU A 269 48.15 4.97 16.77
N LEU A 270 47.22 5.41 15.93
CA LEU A 270 47.34 6.57 15.06
C LEU A 270 46.21 7.54 15.42
N LEU A 271 46.55 8.79 15.81
CA LEU A 271 45.57 9.80 16.25
C LEU A 271 44.59 9.31 17.33
N GLY A 272 45.06 8.44 18.23
CA GLY A 272 44.24 7.90 19.33
C GLY A 272 43.36 6.70 18.95
N MET A 273 43.40 6.23 17.70
CA MET A 273 42.68 5.03 17.25
C MET A 273 43.62 3.94 16.71
N PRO A 274 43.24 2.65 16.81
CA PRO A 274 43.94 1.55 16.16
C PRO A 274 44.16 1.81 14.66
N MET A 275 45.37 1.57 14.17
CA MET A 275 45.79 1.94 12.80
C MET A 275 44.87 1.38 11.72
N TYR A 276 44.44 0.12 11.83
CA TYR A 276 43.52 -0.49 10.87
C TYR A 276 42.14 0.18 10.91
N SER A 277 41.58 0.41 12.10
CA SER A 277 40.31 1.12 12.26
C SER A 277 40.35 2.51 11.62
N PHE A 278 41.47 3.23 11.78
CA PHE A 278 41.68 4.53 11.17
C PHE A 278 41.70 4.45 9.63
N VAL A 279 42.37 3.45 9.05
CA VAL A 279 42.44 3.27 7.58
C VAL A 279 41.06 2.97 7.00
N TYR A 280 40.29 2.07 7.61
CA TYR A 280 38.92 1.75 7.17
C TYR A 280 37.99 2.97 7.25
N LEU A 281 38.13 3.78 8.31
CA LEU A 281 37.34 5.00 8.47
C LEU A 281 37.73 6.06 7.43
N MET A 282 39.02 6.25 7.17
CA MET A 282 39.49 7.20 6.15
C MET A 282 39.02 6.81 4.75
N LEU A 283 39.06 5.51 4.40
CA LEU A 283 38.52 5.02 3.14
C LEU A 283 37.01 5.28 3.02
N ALA A 284 36.25 5.05 4.09
CA ALA A 284 34.81 5.33 4.12
C ALA A 284 34.51 6.82 3.91
N VAL A 285 35.27 7.71 4.55
CA VAL A 285 35.12 9.17 4.41
C VAL A 285 35.45 9.62 2.99
N VAL A 286 36.56 9.16 2.41
CA VAL A 286 36.94 9.50 1.02
C VAL A 286 35.87 9.04 0.03
N LEU A 287 35.34 7.82 0.18
CA LEU A 287 34.25 7.31 -0.65
C LEU A 287 32.96 8.12 -0.48
N MET A 288 32.62 8.51 0.75
CA MET A 288 31.45 9.35 1.02
C MET A 288 31.57 10.72 0.34
N PHE A 289 32.74 11.37 0.43
CA PHE A 289 33.00 12.62 -0.29
C PHE A 289 32.94 12.43 -1.80
N TYR A 290 33.51 11.34 -2.34
CA TYR A 290 33.41 11.03 -3.77
C TYR A 290 31.96 10.91 -4.24
N ILE A 291 31.09 10.23 -3.47
CA ILE A 291 29.66 10.11 -3.77
C ILE A 291 28.98 11.49 -3.76
N LEU A 292 29.25 12.32 -2.74
CA LEU A 292 28.69 13.67 -2.63
C LEU A 292 29.12 14.56 -3.80
N PHE A 293 30.42 14.58 -4.13
CA PHE A 293 30.95 15.37 -5.26
C PHE A 293 30.44 14.89 -6.62
N SER A 294 30.41 13.56 -6.85
CA SER A 294 29.85 12.98 -8.08
C SER A 294 28.38 13.34 -8.27
N ASN A 295 27.59 13.38 -7.18
CA ASN A 295 26.19 13.76 -7.23
C ASN A 295 26.01 15.27 -7.50
N ILE A 296 26.80 16.14 -6.85
CA ILE A 296 26.72 17.61 -7.03
C ILE A 296 27.13 18.04 -8.45
N HIS A 297 28.21 17.47 -9.01
CA HIS A 297 28.67 17.82 -10.37
C HIS A 297 27.70 17.37 -11.47
N LYS A 298 26.90 16.31 -11.21
CA LYS A 298 25.93 15.81 -12.18
C LYS A 298 24.59 16.57 -12.16
N THR A 299 24.27 17.27 -11.09
CA THR A 299 23.10 18.17 -11.03
C THR A 299 23.32 19.52 -11.73
N GLY A 300 24.57 19.91 -11.99
CA GLY A 300 24.91 21.21 -12.62
C GLY A 300 24.85 21.28 -14.14
N TYR A 301 24.69 20.15 -14.86
CA TYR A 301 24.71 20.09 -16.33
C TYR A 301 23.35 19.70 -16.96
N GLY A 302 22.27 19.69 -16.18
CA GLY A 302 20.92 19.32 -16.64
C GLY A 302 19.98 20.49 -16.91
N GLY A 303 20.46 21.74 -16.81
CA GLY A 303 19.65 22.95 -16.96
C GLY A 303 20.20 23.88 -18.04
N SER A 304 20.11 23.46 -19.30
CA SER A 304 20.23 24.30 -20.50
C SER A 304 19.68 23.55 -21.70
#